data_AF-A0A958PUD3-F1
#
_entry.id   AF-A0A958PUD3-F1
#
_cell.length_a   1.000
_cell.length_b   1.000
_cell.length_c   1.000
_cell.angle_alpha   90.00
_cell.angle_beta   90.00
_cell.angle_gamma   90.00
#
_symmetry.space_group_name_H-M   'P 1'
#
loop_
_entity.id
_entity.type
_entity.pdbx_description
1 polymer ?
#
loop_
_entity_poly.entity_id
_entity_poly.type
_entity_poly.pdbx_seq_one_letter_code
_entity_poly.pdbx_strand_id
1 'polypeptide(L)'
;MGNKSFFQFIQIILLTLSAVGVLSPIKSQAQEIDYLALAHVLLRDGNYQRAQGALANAKKDWDLIEVQNYYLLNGLYLLRTKKFNEAEAELAKVTDEDYLPQKWAYLTEVYLAQNKKGEALKSIGHFVTHKDSAPSLFH
;
A
#
# COMPACT_ATOMS: atom_id res chain seq x y z
N MET A 1 -38.36 53.37 32.62
CA MET A 1 -36.92 53.31 33.04
C MET A 1 -36.67 51.91 33.57
N GLY A 2 -35.83 51.04 33.05
CA GLY A 2 -35.05 51.01 31.81
C GLY A 2 -34.49 49.59 31.69
N ASN A 3 -35.01 48.77 30.76
CA ASN A 3 -34.47 47.45 30.41
C ASN A 3 -33.15 47.56 29.61
N LYS A 4 -32.34 48.58 29.91
CA LYS A 4 -31.05 48.83 29.27
C LYS A 4 -30.00 47.82 29.71
N SER A 5 -30.06 47.35 30.96
CA SER A 5 -29.09 46.38 31.49
C SER A 5 -29.21 45.00 30.84
N PHE A 6 -30.43 44.52 30.58
CA PHE A 6 -30.62 43.20 29.95
C PHE A 6 -30.16 43.18 28.49
N PHE A 7 -30.40 44.26 27.75
CA PHE A 7 -29.89 44.43 26.38
C PHE A 7 -28.37 44.65 26.32
N GLN A 8 -27.76 45.27 27.34
CA GLN A 8 -26.31 45.43 27.42
C GLN A 8 -25.57 44.10 27.63
N PHE A 9 -26.13 43.18 28.41
CA PHE A 9 -25.52 41.86 28.60
C PHE A 9 -25.55 41.01 27.32
N ILE A 10 -26.61 41.12 26.51
CA ILE A 10 -26.71 40.41 25.23
C ILE A 10 -25.69 40.95 24.19
N GLN A 11 -25.42 42.25 24.20
CA GLN A 11 -24.41 42.85 23.31
C GLN A 11 -22.97 42.41 23.62
N ILE A 12 -22.65 42.16 24.89
CA ILE A 12 -21.30 41.73 25.30
C ILE A 12 -21.06 40.26 24.89
N ILE A 13 -22.08 39.41 24.92
CA ILE A 13 -21.98 38.00 24.49
C ILE A 13 -21.84 37.87 22.96
N LEU A 14 -22.39 38.81 22.18
CA LEU A 14 -22.23 38.80 20.72
C LEU A 14 -20.84 39.27 20.25
N LEU A 15 -20.08 40.01 21.06
CA LEU A 15 -18.79 40.58 20.66
C LEU A 15 -17.59 39.64 20.85
N THR A 16 -17.76 38.52 21.55
CA THR A 16 -16.68 37.53 21.75
C THR A 16 -16.63 36.45 20.67
N LEU A 17 -17.52 36.47 19.68
CA LEU A 17 -17.59 35.45 18.62
C LEU A 17 -16.76 35.78 17.37
N SER A 18 -16.02 36.90 17.37
CA SER A 18 -15.30 37.39 16.18
C SER A 18 -13.79 37.10 16.16
N ALA A 19 -13.29 36.24 17.06
CA ALA A 19 -11.88 35.84 17.09
C ALA A 19 -11.69 34.38 16.67
N VAL A 20 -12.45 33.90 15.68
CA VAL A 20 -12.09 32.65 14.98
C VAL A 20 -10.98 33.02 14.01
N GLY A 21 -9.77 32.62 14.39
CA GLY A 21 -8.53 32.97 13.72
C GLY A 21 -8.57 32.77 12.21
N VAL A 22 -7.94 33.71 11.51
CA VAL A 22 -7.46 33.50 10.16
C VAL A 22 -6.40 32.40 10.25
N LEU A 23 -6.82 31.13 10.16
CA LEU A 23 -5.89 30.05 9.85
C LEU A 23 -5.41 30.33 8.43
N SER A 24 -4.20 30.87 8.31
CA SER A 24 -3.45 30.79 7.07
C SER A 24 -3.46 29.32 6.62
N PRO A 25 -3.76 29.00 5.35
CA PRO A 25 -3.59 27.65 4.87
C PRO A 25 -2.10 27.35 4.97
N ILE A 26 -1.71 26.62 6.02
CA ILE A 26 -0.43 25.91 6.03
C ILE A 26 -0.53 25.02 4.80
N LYS A 27 0.22 25.37 3.74
CA LYS A 27 0.56 24.42 2.69
C LYS A 27 1.33 23.33 3.39
N SER A 28 0.59 22.36 3.94
CA SER A 28 1.11 21.06 4.29
C SER A 28 1.81 20.59 3.03
N GLN A 29 3.14 20.58 3.07
CA GLN A 29 3.95 19.86 2.11
C GLN A 29 3.47 18.41 2.28
N ALA A 30 2.47 18.02 1.48
CA ALA A 30 1.84 16.73 1.59
C ALA A 30 2.95 15.74 1.29
N GLN A 31 3.45 15.09 2.34
CA GLN A 31 4.46 14.06 2.20
C GLN A 31 3.85 13.02 1.26
N GLU A 32 4.46 12.88 0.09
CA GLU A 32 4.01 11.93 -0.90
C GLU A 32 4.09 10.54 -0.27
N ILE A 33 2.94 9.88 -0.16
CA ILE A 33 2.85 8.58 0.48
C ILE A 33 3.36 7.55 -0.53
N ASP A 34 4.44 6.86 -0.19
CA ASP A 34 4.83 5.66 -0.93
C ASP A 34 3.83 4.54 -0.63
N TYR A 35 2.85 4.43 -1.53
CA TYR A 35 1.78 3.46 -1.42
C TYR A 35 2.26 2.01 -1.65
N LEU A 36 3.36 1.78 -2.38
CA LEU A 36 3.91 0.43 -2.56
C LEU A 36 4.61 -0.04 -1.28
N ALA A 37 5.41 0.82 -0.65
CA ALA A 37 5.99 0.54 0.67
C ALA A 37 4.90 0.32 1.73
N LEU A 38 3.87 1.17 1.74
CA LEU A 38 2.72 1.01 2.63
C LEU A 38 1.99 -0.31 2.39
N ALA A 39 1.72 -0.68 1.13
CA ALA A 39 1.10 -1.95 0.79
C ALA A 39 1.93 -3.14 1.29
N HIS A 40 3.24 -3.11 1.11
CA HIS A 40 4.13 -4.18 1.58
C HIS A 40 4.04 -4.38 3.10
N VAL A 41 4.14 -3.30 3.88
CA VAL A 41 4.02 -3.37 5.35
C VAL A 41 2.65 -3.90 5.75
N LEU A 42 1.58 -3.40 5.13
CA LEU A 42 0.22 -3.86 5.43
C LEU A 42 0.00 -5.33 5.08
N LEU A 43 0.58 -5.84 3.99
CA LEU A 43 0.53 -7.25 3.62
C LEU A 43 1.27 -8.14 4.63
N ARG A 44 2.47 -7.72 5.04
CA ARG A 44 3.27 -8.42 6.05
C ARG A 44 2.52 -8.51 7.38
N ASP A 45 1.85 -7.43 7.77
CA ASP A 45 1.11 -7.34 9.03
C ASP A 45 -0.30 -7.97 8.94
N GLY A 46 -0.67 -8.56 7.79
CA GLY A 46 -1.95 -9.25 7.59
C GLY A 46 -3.15 -8.32 7.37
N ASN A 47 -2.94 -7.02 7.18
CA ASN A 47 -3.98 -6.03 6.96
C ASN A 47 -4.37 -5.92 5.48
N TYR A 48 -4.95 -7.01 4.94
CA TYR A 48 -5.16 -7.18 3.51
C TYR A 48 -6.12 -6.14 2.89
N GLN A 49 -7.15 -5.70 3.62
CA GLN A 49 -8.10 -4.70 3.12
C GLN A 49 -7.42 -3.34 2.94
N ARG A 50 -6.61 -2.92 3.92
CA ARG A 50 -5.86 -1.66 3.79
C ARG A 50 -4.75 -1.79 2.75
N ALA A 51 -4.10 -2.95 2.65
CA ALA A 51 -3.10 -3.21 1.61
C ALA A 51 -3.70 -3.05 0.21
N GLN A 52 -4.91 -3.60 -0.03
CA GLN A 52 -5.62 -3.42 -1.29
C GLN A 52 -5.91 -1.93 -1.55
N GLY A 53 -6.32 -1.19 -0.51
CA GLY A 53 -6.49 0.26 -0.60
C GLY A 53 -5.20 0.98 -1.00
N ALA A 54 -4.06 0.62 -0.41
CA ALA A 54 -2.77 1.20 -0.76
C ALA A 54 -2.38 0.88 -2.22
N LEU A 55 -2.47 -0.40 -2.64
CA LEU A 55 -2.21 -0.83 -4.02
C LEU A 55 -3.08 -0.08 -5.04
N ALA A 56 -4.35 0.17 -4.73
CA ALA A 56 -5.26 0.89 -5.60
C ALA A 56 -4.89 2.38 -5.77
N ASN A 57 -4.31 2.99 -4.73
CA ASN A 57 -3.91 4.41 -4.70
C ASN A 57 -2.49 4.65 -5.25
N ALA A 58 -1.71 3.60 -5.45
CA ALA A 58 -0.32 3.71 -5.81
C ALA A 58 -0.10 4.29 -7.24
N LYS A 59 -1.17 4.55 -8.00
CA LYS A 59 -1.12 5.02 -9.39
C LYS A 59 -0.58 6.45 -9.55
N LYS A 60 0.61 6.59 -10.16
CA LYS A 60 1.03 7.61 -11.14
C LYS A 60 2.47 7.34 -11.61
N ASP A 61 2.72 7.50 -12.91
CA ASP A 61 4.04 7.62 -13.56
C ASP A 61 5.15 6.68 -13.07
N TRP A 62 4.85 5.38 -12.96
CA TRP A 62 5.83 4.38 -12.54
C TRP A 62 6.89 4.06 -13.60
N ASP A 63 8.11 3.94 -13.13
CA ASP A 63 9.19 3.26 -13.80
C ASP A 63 8.97 1.74 -13.83
N LEU A 64 9.89 1.03 -14.50
CA LEU A 64 9.80 -0.41 -14.63
C LEU A 64 9.86 -1.10 -13.27
N ILE A 65 10.72 -0.66 -12.35
CA ILE A 65 10.93 -1.28 -11.03
C ILE A 65 9.65 -1.19 -10.20
N GLU A 66 8.98 -0.05 -10.20
CA GLU A 66 7.75 0.20 -9.45
C GLU A 66 6.60 -0.64 -10.01
N VAL A 67 6.50 -0.80 -11.33
CA VAL A 67 5.56 -1.73 -11.98
C VAL A 67 5.80 -3.18 -11.55
N GLN A 68 7.07 -3.62 -11.51
CA GLN A 68 7.43 -4.98 -11.09
C GLN A 68 7.06 -5.22 -9.62
N ASN A 69 7.38 -4.26 -8.75
CA ASN A 69 7.01 -4.29 -7.34
C ASN A 69 5.49 -4.33 -7.14
N TYR A 70 4.73 -3.56 -7.92
CA TYR A 70 3.27 -3.62 -7.89
C TYR A 70 2.75 -5.03 -8.20
N TYR A 71 3.22 -5.66 -9.29
CA TYR A 71 2.78 -7.01 -9.65
C TYR A 71 3.16 -8.05 -8.59
N LEU A 72 4.35 -7.93 -8.02
CA LEU A 72 4.78 -8.81 -6.93
C LEU A 72 3.87 -8.67 -5.70
N LEU A 73 3.60 -7.44 -5.25
CA LEU A 73 2.78 -7.16 -4.07
C LEU A 73 1.31 -7.50 -4.30
N ASN A 74 0.78 -7.23 -5.49
CA ASN A 74 -0.58 -7.62 -5.84
C ASN A 74 -0.71 -9.16 -5.95
N GLY A 75 0.29 -9.84 -6.50
CA GLY A 75 0.38 -11.30 -6.48
C GLY A 75 0.39 -11.87 -5.06
N LEU A 76 1.17 -11.27 -4.16
CA LEU A 76 1.19 -11.64 -2.74
C LEU A 76 -0.17 -11.41 -2.07
N TYR A 77 -0.84 -10.28 -2.33
CA TYR A 77 -2.19 -10.02 -1.85
C TYR A 77 -3.17 -11.11 -2.29
N LEU A 78 -3.15 -11.48 -3.57
CA LEU A 78 -4.02 -12.52 -4.14
C LEU A 78 -3.72 -13.89 -3.51
N LEU A 79 -2.46 -14.24 -3.32
CA LEU A 79 -2.04 -15.46 -2.63
C LEU A 79 -2.56 -15.49 -1.19
N ARG A 80 -2.34 -14.43 -0.41
CA ARG A 80 -2.77 -14.34 1.01
C ARG A 80 -4.30 -14.35 1.15
N THR A 81 -5.02 -13.90 0.13
CA THR A 81 -6.49 -13.96 0.06
C THR A 81 -7.04 -15.21 -0.65
N LYS A 82 -6.19 -16.22 -0.89
CA LYS A 82 -6.53 -17.54 -1.46
C LYS A 82 -7.05 -17.52 -2.90
N LYS A 83 -6.74 -16.47 -3.66
CA LYS A 83 -7.08 -16.32 -5.08
C LYS A 83 -5.97 -16.86 -5.97
N PHE A 84 -5.70 -18.17 -5.88
CA PHE A 84 -4.46 -18.76 -6.40
C PHE A 84 -4.27 -18.61 -7.91
N ASN A 85 -5.35 -18.73 -8.71
CA ASN A 85 -5.26 -18.57 -10.16
C ASN A 85 -4.93 -17.11 -10.55
N GLU A 86 -5.53 -16.14 -9.85
CA GLU A 86 -5.23 -14.72 -10.07
C GLU A 86 -3.80 -14.41 -9.61
N ALA A 87 -3.37 -14.97 -8.48
CA ALA A 87 -2.02 -14.80 -7.96
C ALA A 87 -0.96 -15.32 -8.95
N GLU A 88 -1.16 -16.50 -9.53
CA GLU A 88 -0.29 -17.07 -10.57
C GLU A 88 -0.16 -16.11 -11.76
N ALA A 89 -1.29 -15.65 -12.29
CA ALA A 89 -1.33 -14.75 -13.44
C ALA A 89 -0.67 -13.39 -13.14
N GLU A 90 -0.84 -12.87 -11.93
CA GLU A 90 -0.24 -11.59 -11.54
C GLU A 90 1.27 -11.71 -11.34
N LEU A 91 1.73 -12.76 -10.65
CA LEU A 91 3.15 -13.03 -10.45
C LEU A 91 3.89 -13.31 -11.76
N ALA A 92 3.22 -13.89 -12.76
CA ALA A 92 3.79 -14.11 -14.09
C ALA A 92 4.12 -12.80 -14.83
N LYS A 93 3.54 -11.66 -14.43
CA LYS A 93 3.86 -10.34 -15.01
C LYS A 93 5.17 -9.77 -14.48
N VAL A 94 5.72 -10.33 -13.40
CA VAL A 94 7.05 -9.96 -12.90
C VAL A 94 8.09 -10.58 -13.83
N THR A 95 8.80 -9.77 -14.61
CA THR A 95 9.76 -10.22 -15.63
C THR A 95 11.21 -10.10 -15.20
N ASP A 96 11.51 -9.25 -14.22
CA ASP A 96 12.87 -9.10 -13.69
C ASP A 96 13.06 -10.01 -12.47
N GLU A 97 13.54 -11.22 -12.76
CA GLU A 97 13.66 -12.31 -11.79
C GLU A 97 14.93 -12.22 -10.93
N ASP A 98 15.94 -11.50 -11.42
CA ASP A 98 17.16 -11.20 -10.69
C ASP A 98 16.88 -10.13 -9.63
N TYR A 99 16.03 -9.14 -9.97
CA TYR A 99 15.62 -8.07 -9.05
C TYR A 99 14.62 -8.57 -7.99
N LEU A 100 13.65 -9.42 -8.36
CA LEU A 100 12.58 -9.89 -7.46
C LEU A 100 12.50 -11.42 -7.36
N PRO A 101 13.52 -12.08 -6.77
CA PRO A 101 13.48 -13.53 -6.59
C PRO A 101 12.31 -13.97 -5.70
N GLN A 102 11.74 -13.09 -4.87
CA GLN A 102 10.55 -13.36 -4.06
C GLN A 102 9.35 -13.83 -4.90
N LYS A 103 9.27 -13.47 -6.18
CA LYS A 103 8.28 -14.01 -7.14
C LYS A 103 8.24 -15.54 -7.07
N TRP A 104 9.41 -16.17 -7.03
CA TRP A 104 9.54 -17.62 -7.05
C TRP A 104 9.13 -18.28 -5.74
N ALA A 105 9.38 -17.64 -4.60
CA ALA A 105 8.86 -18.09 -3.32
C ALA A 105 7.32 -18.04 -3.31
N TYR A 106 6.71 -16.96 -3.81
CA TYR A 106 5.26 -16.84 -3.87
C TYR A 106 4.63 -17.80 -4.88
N LEU A 107 5.23 -18.00 -6.05
CA LEU A 107 4.78 -19.01 -7.02
C LEU A 107 4.84 -20.42 -6.45
N THR A 108 5.85 -20.74 -5.63
CA THR A 108 5.91 -22.02 -4.92
C THR A 108 4.67 -22.22 -4.05
N GLU A 109 4.32 -21.23 -3.21
CA GLU A 109 3.13 -21.30 -2.35
C GLU A 109 1.84 -21.44 -3.18
N VAL A 110 1.70 -20.68 -4.26
CA VAL A 110 0.58 -20.76 -5.20
C VAL A 110 0.44 -22.16 -5.79
N TYR A 111 1.54 -22.72 -6.30
CA TYR A 111 1.54 -24.04 -6.92
C TYR A 111 1.28 -25.16 -5.93
N LEU A 112 1.78 -25.07 -4.71
CA LEU A 112 1.44 -26.01 -3.64
C LEU A 112 -0.06 -25.94 -3.30
N ALA A 113 -0.63 -24.74 -3.20
CA ALA A 113 -2.06 -24.56 -2.93
C ALA A 113 -2.95 -25.10 -4.06
N GLN A 114 -2.46 -25.08 -5.31
CA GLN A 114 -3.14 -25.66 -6.48
C GLN A 114 -2.82 -27.16 -6.69
N ASN A 115 -2.05 -27.81 -5.82
CA ASN A 115 -1.56 -29.19 -5.96
C ASN A 115 -0.70 -29.45 -7.22
N LYS A 116 -0.06 -28.39 -7.76
CA LYS A 116 0.88 -28.42 -8.89
C LYS A 116 2.32 -28.64 -8.39
N LYS A 117 2.61 -29.86 -7.92
CA LYS A 117 3.87 -30.17 -7.22
C LYS A 117 5.12 -30.03 -8.11
N GLY A 118 5.02 -30.34 -9.41
CA GLY A 118 6.16 -30.25 -10.33
C GLY A 118 6.60 -28.81 -10.55
N GLU A 119 5.63 -27.91 -10.69
CA GLU A 119 5.80 -26.48 -10.84
C GLU A 119 6.35 -25.86 -9.55
N ALA A 120 5.83 -26.27 -8.39
CA ALA A 120 6.34 -25.82 -7.10
C ALA A 120 7.84 -26.15 -6.92
N LEU A 121 8.26 -27.36 -7.30
CA LEU A 121 9.68 -27.76 -7.24
C LEU A 121 10.56 -26.93 -8.17
N LYS A 122 10.07 -26.64 -9.39
CA LYS A 122 10.78 -25.74 -10.32
C LYS A 122 10.93 -24.35 -9.73
N SER A 123 9.86 -23.78 -9.18
CA SER A 123 9.89 -22.45 -8.56
C SER A 123 10.85 -22.37 -7.38
N ILE A 124 10.89 -23.37 -6.49
CA ILE A 124 11.90 -23.44 -5.42
C ILE A 124 13.31 -23.45 -5.99
N GLY A 125 13.55 -24.23 -7.05
CA GLY A 125 14.86 -24.28 -7.72
C GLY A 125 15.30 -22.91 -8.26
N HIS A 126 14.38 -22.17 -8.88
CA HIS A 126 14.64 -20.81 -9.33
C HIS A 126 14.92 -19.86 -8.16
N PHE A 127 14.11 -19.92 -7.09
CA PHE A 127 14.31 -19.08 -5.91
C PHE A 127 15.68 -19.28 -5.27
N VAL A 128 16.09 -20.54 -5.07
CA VAL A 128 17.38 -20.87 -4.43
C VAL A 128 18.57 -20.37 -5.26
N THR A 129 18.43 -20.35 -6.59
CA THR A 129 19.50 -19.87 -7.49
C THR A 129 19.67 -18.35 -7.44
N HIS A 130 18.61 -17.59 -7.18
CA HIS A 130 18.60 -16.12 -7.30
C HIS A 130 18.42 -15.36 -5.97
N LYS A 131 18.15 -16.06 -4.85
CA LYS A 131 17.85 -15.43 -3.55
C LYS A 131 18.93 -14.47 -3.04
N ASP A 132 20.18 -14.67 -3.45
CA ASP A 132 21.32 -13.88 -3.00
C ASP A 132 21.55 -12.65 -3.90
N SER A 133 20.82 -12.54 -5.02
CA SER A 133 20.89 -11.42 -5.97
C SER A 133 19.93 -10.27 -5.62
N ALA A 134 19.02 -10.46 -4.67
CA ALA A 134 17.97 -9.48 -4.35
C ALA A 134 18.57 -8.18 -3.79
N PRO A 135 18.40 -7.02 -4.45
CA PRO A 135 18.62 -5.74 -3.79
C PRO A 135 17.59 -5.53 -2.68
N SER A 136 17.91 -4.64 -1.73
CA SER A 136 16.94 -4.18 -0.74
C SER A 136 15.71 -3.65 -1.47
N LEU A 137 14.51 -4.16 -1.15
CA LEU A 137 13.23 -3.74 -1.76
C LEU A 137 12.91 -2.25 -1.54
N PHE A 138 13.71 -1.57 -0.71
CA PHE A 138 13.62 -0.14 -0.42
C PHE A 138 15.04 0.45 -0.40
N HIS A 139 15.23 1.49 -1.21
CA HIS A 139 16.34 2.43 -1.14
C HIS A 139 15.84 3.76 -0.54
#